data_AF-A0A8H7D5W1-F1
#
_entry.id   AF-A0A8H7D5W1-F1
#
_cell.length_a   1.000
_cell.length_b   1.000
_cell.length_c   1.000
_cell.angle_alpha   90.00
_cell.angle_beta   90.00
_cell.angle_gamma   90.00
#
_symmetry.space_group_name_H-M   'P 1'
#
loop_
_entity.id
_entity.type
_entity.pdbx_description
1 polymer ?
#
loop_
_entity_poly.entity_id
_entity_poly.type
_entity_poly.pdbx_seq_one_letter_code
_entity_poly.pdbx_strand_id
1 'polypeptide(L)'
;MSAHINPRSVNSYLSGICNQLEPYFPDVRARCNSPLVTRTVAGCMRRYGTPVRRKRPICEDDIVQVINDIGQSTAHDDRLFLSMLTTGRDGLLRLGEMTTSDTVALRSSRKLTLRHTVRITINNFSFFLPLPQS
;
A
#
# COMPACT_ATOMS: atom_id res chain seq x y z
N MET A 1 28.68 20.08 -2.33
CA MET A 1 28.10 20.35 -1.00
C MET A 1 26.93 19.40 -0.77
N SER A 2 26.90 18.76 0.41
CA SER A 2 25.97 17.73 0.93
C SER A 2 25.75 16.45 0.09
N ALA A 3 26.77 15.60 -0.04
CA ALA A 3 26.64 14.26 -0.63
C ALA A 3 26.11 13.18 0.34
N HIS A 4 25.78 13.54 1.60
CA HIS A 4 25.51 12.57 2.67
C HIS A 4 24.04 12.39 3.03
N ILE A 5 23.14 13.24 2.53
CA ILE A 5 21.71 13.17 2.87
C ILE A 5 21.00 12.41 1.76
N ASN A 6 20.32 11.32 2.12
CA ASN A 6 19.47 10.60 1.19
C ASN A 6 18.37 11.55 0.67
N PRO A 7 18.24 11.77 -0.65
CA PRO A 7 17.25 12.69 -1.20
C PRO A 7 15.84 12.38 -0.70
N ARG A 8 15.51 11.09 -0.49
CA ARG A 8 14.20 10.66 0.04
C ARG A 8 13.89 11.20 1.43
N SER A 9 14.89 11.49 2.26
CA SER A 9 14.67 12.02 3.61
C SER A 9 14.55 13.53 3.66
N VAL A 10 14.84 14.26 2.56
CA VAL A 10 14.85 15.72 2.53
C VAL A 10 13.49 16.31 2.95
N ASN A 11 12.38 15.74 2.47
CA ASN A 11 11.03 16.17 2.87
C ASN A 11 10.75 15.95 4.36
N SER A 12 11.22 14.83 4.91
CA SER A 12 11.05 14.51 6.33
C SER A 12 11.87 15.45 7.21
N TYR A 13 13.12 15.74 6.83
CA TYR A 13 13.96 16.72 7.51
C TYR A 13 13.35 18.12 7.47
N LEU A 14 12.90 18.57 6.30
CA LEU A 14 12.22 19.86 6.17
C LEU A 14 10.98 19.92 7.08
N SER A 15 10.13 18.88 7.05
CA SER A 15 8.95 18.82 7.92
C SER A 15 9.34 18.90 9.41
N GLY A 16 10.39 18.19 9.82
CA GLY A 16 10.91 18.25 11.19
C GLY A 16 11.42 19.64 11.59
N ILE A 17 12.15 20.32 10.70
CA ILE A 17 12.62 21.69 10.91
C ILE A 17 11.43 22.65 11.02
N CYS A 18 10.45 22.57 10.09
CA CYS A 18 9.28 23.45 10.14
C CYS A 18 8.48 23.21 11.44
N ASN A 19 8.36 21.96 11.94
CA ASN A 19 7.72 21.67 13.22
C ASN A 19 8.44 22.31 14.42
N GLN A 20 9.78 22.29 14.44
CA GLN A 20 10.56 22.90 15.52
C GLN A 20 10.49 24.43 15.51
N LEU A 21 10.31 25.02 14.32
CA LEU A 21 10.25 26.48 14.15
C LEU A 21 8.83 27.05 14.29
N GLU A 22 7.79 26.23 14.15
CA GLU A 22 6.38 26.65 14.18
C GLU A 22 5.99 27.45 15.44
N PRO A 23 6.49 27.14 16.66
CA PRO A 23 6.21 27.95 17.85
C PRO A 23 6.74 29.39 17.79
N TYR A 24 7.81 29.63 17.03
CA TYR A 24 8.47 30.94 16.92
C TYR A 24 8.10 31.67 15.63
N PHE A 25 7.75 30.91 14.59
CA PHE A 25 7.44 31.38 13.25
C PHE A 25 6.19 30.67 12.74
N PRO A 26 4.98 31.16 13.04
CA PRO A 26 3.72 30.47 12.71
C PRO A 26 3.55 30.24 11.19
N ASP A 27 4.13 31.11 10.36
CA ASP A 27 4.05 31.00 8.89
C ASP A 27 5.14 30.10 8.28
N VAL A 28 6.03 29.50 9.09
CA VAL A 28 7.19 28.75 8.58
C VAL A 28 6.75 27.61 7.67
N ARG A 29 5.65 26.93 7.99
CA ARG A 29 5.11 25.83 7.19
C ARG A 29 4.61 26.32 5.83
N ALA A 30 3.96 27.48 5.77
CA ALA A 30 3.54 28.10 4.50
C ALA A 30 4.76 28.46 3.63
N ARG A 31 5.82 28.98 4.25
CA ARG A 31 7.08 29.31 3.54
C ARG A 31 7.83 28.05 3.06
N CYS A 32 7.88 27.00 3.87
CA CYS A 32 8.43 25.69 3.51
C CYS A 32 7.69 25.05 2.32
N ASN A 33 6.40 25.35 2.16
CA ASN A 33 5.56 24.84 1.07
C ASN A 33 5.49 25.80 -0.13
N SER A 34 6.28 26.88 -0.14
CA SER A 34 6.29 27.82 -1.26
C SER A 34 6.70 27.14 -2.58
N PRO A 35 6.29 27.71 -3.74
CA PRO A 35 6.66 27.16 -5.05
C PRO A 35 8.17 27.00 -5.25
N LEU A 36 8.98 27.88 -4.66
CA LEU A 36 10.44 27.81 -4.78
C LEU A 36 10.99 26.56 -4.08
N VAL A 37 10.59 26.33 -2.82
CA VAL A 37 11.08 25.19 -2.02
C VAL A 37 10.58 23.87 -2.61
N THR A 38 9.28 23.78 -2.91
CA THR A 38 8.68 22.57 -3.48
C THR A 38 9.30 22.17 -4.82
N ARG A 39 9.53 23.14 -5.73
CA ARG A 39 10.22 22.88 -7.01
C ARG A 39 11.68 22.47 -6.80
N THR A 40 12.37 23.08 -5.86
CA THR A 40 13.77 22.74 -5.53
C THR A 40 13.88 21.32 -4.99
N VAL A 41 13.01 20.93 -4.04
CA VAL A 41 12.96 19.56 -3.51
C VAL A 41 12.59 18.56 -4.61
N ALA A 42 11.62 18.88 -5.46
CA ALA A 42 11.26 18.04 -6.59
C ALA A 42 12.44 17.86 -7.58
N GLY A 43 13.19 18.93 -7.86
CA GLY A 43 14.41 18.89 -8.66
C GLY A 43 15.50 18.03 -8.03
N CYS A 44 15.70 18.14 -6.71
CA CYS A 44 16.62 17.30 -5.94
C CYS A 44 16.24 15.81 -6.05
N MET A 45 14.96 15.47 -5.87
CA MET A 45 14.46 14.10 -6.03
C MET A 45 14.63 13.58 -7.45
N ARG A 46 14.47 14.42 -8.48
CA ARG A 46 14.68 14.02 -9.88
C ARG A 46 16.15 13.77 -10.20
N ARG A 47 17.05 14.62 -9.70
CA ARG A 47 18.49 14.57 -10.02
C ARG A 47 19.25 13.52 -9.21
N TYR A 48 18.88 13.32 -7.95
CA TYR A 48 19.59 12.47 -7.00
C TYR A 48 18.76 11.29 -6.50
N GLY A 49 17.49 11.19 -6.91
CA GLY A 49 16.60 10.11 -6.49
C GLY A 49 17.18 8.74 -6.83
N THR A 50 17.16 7.85 -5.86
CA THR A 50 17.50 6.44 -6.09
C THR A 50 16.30 5.71 -6.68
N PRO A 51 16.51 4.74 -7.59
CA PRO A 51 15.43 3.94 -8.14
C PRO A 51 14.66 3.23 -7.02
N VAL A 52 13.35 3.11 -7.20
CA VAL A 52 12.50 2.37 -6.25
C VAL A 52 12.84 0.90 -6.38
N ARG A 53 13.56 0.35 -5.38
CA ARG A 53 13.69 -1.11 -5.22
C ARG A 53 12.32 -1.67 -4.86
N ARG A 54 11.62 -2.24 -5.85
CA ARG A 54 10.38 -2.98 -5.63
C ARG A 54 10.73 -4.41 -5.26
N LYS A 55 10.00 -4.99 -4.31
CA LYS A 55 10.03 -6.46 -4.10
C LYS A 55 9.50 -7.13 -5.37
N ARG A 56 9.97 -8.35 -5.65
CA ARG A 56 9.41 -9.13 -6.78
C ARG A 56 7.91 -9.34 -6.56
N PRO A 57 7.09 -9.31 -7.62
CA PRO A 57 5.69 -9.72 -7.53
C PRO A 57 5.58 -11.16 -7.03
N ILE A 58 4.42 -11.52 -6.46
CA ILE A 58 4.11 -12.90 -6.11
C ILE A 58 3.98 -13.69 -7.41
N CYS A 59 4.84 -14.70 -7.58
CA CYS A 59 4.84 -15.58 -8.74
C CYS A 59 4.08 -16.88 -8.45
N GLU A 60 3.91 -17.70 -9.50
CA GLU A 60 3.27 -19.01 -9.38
C GLU A 60 4.05 -19.95 -8.47
N ASP A 61 5.38 -19.98 -8.63
CA ASP A 61 6.27 -20.80 -7.81
C ASP A 61 6.13 -20.48 -6.32
N ASP A 62 5.94 -19.20 -5.98
CA ASP A 62 5.73 -18.77 -4.59
C ASP A 62 4.44 -19.37 -4.01
N ILE A 63 3.38 -19.49 -4.82
CA ILE A 63 2.10 -20.09 -4.38
C ILE A 63 2.19 -21.59 -4.29
N VAL A 64 2.81 -22.24 -5.29
CA VAL A 64 3.03 -23.69 -5.27
C VAL A 64 3.83 -24.07 -4.03
N GLN A 65 4.85 -23.28 -3.69
CA GLN A 65 5.62 -23.47 -2.46
C GLN A 65 4.74 -23.38 -1.21
N VAL A 66 3.93 -22.33 -1.07
CA VAL A 66 3.03 -22.19 0.10
C VAL A 66 2.01 -23.33 0.16
N ILE A 67 1.44 -23.75 -0.97
CA ILE A 67 0.51 -24.89 -1.02
C ILE A 67 1.21 -26.19 -0.57
N ASN A 68 2.48 -26.39 -0.97
CA ASN A 68 3.23 -27.56 -0.52
C ASN A 68 3.52 -27.52 0.99
N ASP A 69 3.79 -26.33 1.54
CA ASP A 69 4.16 -26.15 2.94
C ASP A 69 2.96 -26.31 3.90
N ILE A 70 1.80 -25.74 3.55
CA ILE A 70 0.63 -25.67 4.45
C ILE A 70 -0.68 -26.22 3.86
N GLY A 71 -0.67 -26.77 2.64
CA GLY A 71 -1.88 -27.23 1.95
C GLY A 71 -2.61 -28.38 2.63
N GLN A 72 -1.91 -29.21 3.41
CA GLN A 72 -2.51 -30.28 4.20
C GLN A 72 -2.92 -29.85 5.62
N SER A 73 -2.65 -28.59 6.00
CA SER A 73 -2.97 -28.11 7.33
C SER A 73 -4.48 -28.11 7.59
N THR A 74 -4.84 -28.50 8.81
CA THR A 74 -6.22 -28.44 9.30
C THR A 74 -6.47 -27.17 10.12
N ALA A 75 -5.43 -26.40 10.41
CA ALA A 75 -5.54 -25.14 11.12
C ALA A 75 -6.38 -24.14 10.31
N HIS A 76 -7.25 -23.41 11.00
CA HIS A 76 -8.11 -22.41 10.37
C HIS A 76 -7.30 -21.30 9.71
N ASP A 77 -6.27 -20.81 10.40
CA ASP A 77 -5.46 -19.67 9.94
C ASP A 77 -4.68 -20.01 8.66
N ASP A 78 -4.16 -21.23 8.55
CA ASP A 78 -3.46 -21.69 7.34
C ASP A 78 -4.41 -21.79 6.15
N ARG A 79 -5.62 -22.33 6.36
CA ARG A 79 -6.66 -22.41 5.31
C ARG A 79 -7.16 -21.04 4.90
N LEU A 80 -7.33 -20.14 5.87
CA LEU A 80 -7.72 -18.75 5.62
C LEU A 80 -6.63 -18.02 4.82
N PHE A 81 -5.37 -18.18 5.21
CA PHE A 81 -4.24 -17.59 4.50
C PHE A 81 -4.12 -18.12 3.06
N LEU A 82 -4.22 -19.44 2.86
CA LEU A 82 -4.24 -20.04 1.52
C LEU A 82 -5.38 -19.49 0.67
N SER A 83 -6.59 -19.42 1.24
CA SER A 83 -7.76 -18.89 0.55
C SER A 83 -7.57 -17.42 0.15
N MET A 84 -7.01 -16.60 1.04
CA MET A 84 -6.71 -15.19 0.75
C MET A 84 -5.58 -15.04 -0.27
N LEU A 85 -4.55 -15.89 -0.24
CA LEU A 85 -3.42 -15.83 -1.15
C LEU A 85 -3.84 -16.15 -2.59
N THR A 86 -4.59 -17.24 -2.79
CA THR A 86 -5.06 -17.66 -4.11
C THR A 86 -6.12 -16.70 -4.64
N THR A 87 -7.15 -16.39 -3.85
CA THR A 87 -8.20 -15.45 -4.25
C THR A 87 -7.63 -14.04 -4.52
N GLY A 88 -6.67 -13.60 -3.72
CA GLY A 88 -6.03 -12.30 -3.85
C GLY A 88 -5.21 -12.18 -5.13
N ARG A 89 -4.43 -13.21 -5.48
CA ARG A 89 -3.67 -13.22 -6.73
C ARG A 89 -4.59 -13.34 -7.94
N ASP A 90 -5.45 -14.36 -7.96
CA ASP A 90 -6.25 -14.69 -9.15
C ASP A 90 -7.37 -13.68 -9.40
N GLY A 91 -7.90 -13.09 -8.31
CA GLY A 91 -8.87 -11.99 -8.37
C GLY A 91 -8.24 -10.59 -8.43
N LEU A 92 -6.91 -10.48 -8.42
CA LEU A 92 -6.16 -9.21 -8.39
C LEU A 92 -6.59 -8.26 -7.26
N LEU A 93 -6.93 -8.82 -6.10
CA LEU A 93 -7.45 -8.07 -4.95
C LEU A 93 -6.33 -7.52 -4.08
N ARG A 94 -6.56 -6.32 -3.54
CA ARG A 94 -5.75 -5.74 -2.47
C ARG A 94 -6.14 -6.38 -1.15
N LEU A 95 -5.20 -6.42 -0.20
CA LEU A 95 -5.45 -6.97 1.13
C LEU A 95 -6.65 -6.28 1.83
N GLY A 96 -6.79 -4.97 1.67
CA GLY A 96 -7.92 -4.20 2.23
C GLY A 96 -9.28 -4.45 1.57
N GLU A 97 -9.34 -5.23 0.49
CA GLU A 97 -10.60 -5.68 -0.16
C GLU A 97 -11.00 -7.08 0.34
N MET A 98 -10.04 -7.84 0.85
CA MET A 98 -10.25 -9.18 1.42
C MET A 98 -10.44 -9.17 2.94
N THR A 99 -9.98 -8.11 3.61
CA THR A 99 -10.06 -7.97 5.07
C THR A 99 -10.92 -6.80 5.49
N THR A 100 -11.46 -6.90 6.70
CA THR A 100 -12.14 -5.79 7.37
C THR A 100 -11.17 -5.19 8.39
N SER A 101 -11.09 -3.87 8.47
CA SER A 101 -10.29 -3.21 9.50
C SER A 101 -10.84 -3.50 10.89
N ASP A 102 -9.96 -3.79 11.85
CA ASP A 102 -10.35 -3.95 13.26
C ASP A 102 -10.96 -2.67 13.81
N THR A 103 -10.41 -1.52 13.41
CA THR A 103 -10.93 -0.20 13.75
C THR A 103 -12.28 0.04 13.07
N VAL A 104 -13.35 0.06 13.87
CA VAL A 104 -14.74 0.23 13.38
C VAL A 104 -14.91 1.48 12.52
N ALA A 105 -14.26 2.59 12.89
CA ALA A 105 -14.32 3.85 12.13
C ALA A 105 -13.71 3.76 10.71
N LEU A 106 -12.84 2.79 10.45
CA LEU A 106 -12.22 2.57 9.15
C LEU A 106 -12.95 1.52 8.30
N ARG A 107 -13.95 0.85 8.87
CA ARG A 107 -14.76 -0.13 8.14
C ARG A 107 -15.63 0.59 7.11
N SER A 108 -15.63 0.07 5.90
CA SER A 108 -16.46 0.58 4.81
C SER A 108 -17.12 -0.59 4.11
N SER A 109 -18.44 -0.68 4.19
CA SER A 109 -19.24 -1.66 3.43
C SER A 109 -19.00 -1.54 1.93
N ARG A 110 -18.66 -0.33 1.45
CA ARG A 110 -18.33 -0.04 0.05
C ARG A 110 -16.99 -0.61 -0.41
N LYS A 111 -16.17 -1.17 0.49
CA LYS A 111 -14.90 -1.84 0.16
C LYS A 111 -15.00 -3.36 0.24
N LEU A 112 -16.15 -3.87 0.68
CA LEU A 112 -16.35 -5.31 0.88
C LEU A 112 -16.80 -5.96 -0.42
N THR A 113 -16.06 -6.97 -0.85
CA THR A 113 -16.51 -7.88 -1.90
C THR A 113 -17.72 -8.68 -1.40
N LEU A 114 -18.85 -8.52 -2.08
CA LEU A 114 -20.11 -9.14 -1.68
C LEU A 114 -20.15 -10.60 -2.10
N ARG A 115 -20.13 -11.53 -1.15
CA ARG A 115 -20.14 -12.98 -1.41
C ARG A 115 -21.28 -13.44 -2.30
N HIS A 116 -22.46 -12.83 -2.22
CA HIS A 116 -23.62 -13.19 -3.03
C HIS A 116 -23.47 -12.83 -4.52
N THR A 117 -22.45 -12.04 -4.88
CA THR A 117 -22.15 -11.70 -6.28
C THR A 117 -21.20 -12.70 -6.93
N VAL A 118 -20.65 -13.65 -6.16
CA VAL A 118 -19.71 -14.64 -6.66
C VAL A 118 -20.44 -15.61 -7.60
N ARG A 119 -19.95 -15.69 -8.83
CA ARG A 119 -20.33 -16.67 -9.84
C ARG A 119 -19.13 -17.57 -10.09
N ILE A 120 -19.33 -18.87 -9.90
CA ILE A 120 -18.31 -19.89 -10.10
C ILE A 120 -18.69 -20.65 -11.36
N THR A 121 -17.74 -20.80 -12.29
CA THR A 121 -17.81 -21.70 -13.42
C THR A 121 -16.74 -22.78 -13.29
N ILE A 122 -16.67 -23.71 -14.25
CA ILE A 122 -15.70 -24.81 -14.24
C ILE A 122 -14.25 -24.28 -14.22
N ASN A 123 -13.99 -23.15 -14.88
CA ASN A 123 -12.62 -22.67 -15.12
C ASN A 123 -12.32 -21.32 -14.47
N ASN A 124 -13.31 -20.63 -13.91
CA ASN A 124 -13.13 -19.30 -13.37
C ASN A 124 -14.16 -18.96 -12.31
N PHE A 125 -13.85 -17.94 -11.53
CA PHE A 125 -14.79 -17.28 -10.66
C PHE A 125 -14.82 -15.79 -11.00
N SER A 126 -15.96 -15.17 -10.79
CA SER A 126 -16.15 -13.74 -11.01
C SER A 126 -17.09 -13.18 -9.95
N PHE A 127 -16.95 -11.90 -9.65
CA PHE A 127 -17.79 -11.20 -8.69
C PHE A 127 -17.77 -9.70 -9.00
N PHE A 128 -18.74 -8.97 -8.47
CA PHE A 128 -18.78 -7.52 -8.67
C PHE A 128 -17.97 -6.82 -7.59
N LEU A 129 -17.03 -5.97 -8.03
CA LEU A 129 -16.36 -5.02 -7.15
C LEU A 129 -17.25 -3.79 -6.96
N PRO A 130 -17.43 -3.31 -5.72
CA PRO A 130 -18.08 -2.03 -5.49
C PRO A 130 -17.28 -0.88 -6.12
N LEU A 131 -17.95 0.00 -6.86
CA LEU A 131 -17.33 1.14 -7.54
C LEU A 131 -16.63 2.07 -6.52
N PRO A 132 -15.35 2.43 -6.73
CA PRO A 132 -14.72 3.53 -6.00
C PRO A 132 -15.30 4.85 -6.52
N GLN A 133 -15.90 5.66 -5.65
CA GLN A 133 -16.19 7.05 -6.00
C GLN A 133 -14.89 7.86 -5.94
N SER A 134 -14.62 8.59 -7.03
CA SER A 134 -13.52 9.54 -7.20
C SER A 134 -13.60 10.72 -6.23
#